data_AF-A0A6B3GI11-F1
#
_entry.id   AF-A0A6B3GI11-F1
#
_cell.length_a   1.000
_cell.length_b   1.000
_cell.length_c   1.000
_cell.angle_alpha   90.00
_cell.angle_beta   90.00
_cell.angle_gamma   90.00
#
_symmetry.space_group_name_H-M   'P 1'
#
loop_
_entity.id
_entity.type
_entity.pdbx_description
1 polymer ?
#
loop_
_entity_poly.entity_id
_entity_poly.type
_entity_poly.pdbx_seq_one_letter_code
_entity_poly.pdbx_strand_id
1 'polypeptide(L)' 'MDETTGTVTDTGTGGESEARRTLHRVFGYESFRGEQGAIIEHVVAGGDAVVLMPTGGGKSLCYQIPSLV' A
#
# COMPACT_ATOMS: atom_id res chain seq x y z
N MET A 1 -4.08 9.58 -45.39
CA MET A 1 -2.97 8.69 -45.79
C MET A 1 -1.73 9.49 -45.45
N ASP A 2 -1.28 9.51 -44.21
CA ASP A 2 -0.61 8.42 -43.47
C ASP A 2 -0.62 8.84 -41.98
N GLU A 3 -1.42 8.17 -41.16
CA GLU A 3 -0.99 7.22 -40.11
C GLU A 3 -0.36 7.85 -38.85
N THR A 4 -1.20 7.92 -37.81
CA THR A 4 -0.94 7.67 -36.39
C THR A 4 0.52 7.49 -35.97
N THR A 5 1.04 8.45 -35.19
CA THR A 5 2.03 8.11 -34.15
C THR A 5 1.46 8.59 -32.82
N GLY A 6 0.58 7.76 -32.25
CA GLY A 6 0.31 7.81 -30.84
C GLY A 6 1.59 7.48 -30.10
N THR A 7 2.18 8.45 -29.44
CA THR A 7 3.14 8.17 -28.37
C THR A 7 2.37 7.58 -27.20
N VAL A 8 2.22 6.26 -27.22
CA VAL A 8 1.97 5.46 -26.03
C VAL A 8 3.24 5.60 -25.19
N THR A 9 3.26 6.58 -24.28
CA THR A 9 4.17 6.52 -23.15
C THR A 9 3.62 5.49 -22.19
N ASP A 10 3.93 4.23 -22.47
CA ASP A 10 3.99 3.19 -21.45
C ASP A 10 5.17 3.52 -20.54
N THR A 11 4.94 4.45 -19.60
CA THR A 11 5.72 4.48 -18.38
C THR A 11 4.92 3.71 -17.34
N GLY A 12 5.07 2.38 -17.36
CA GLY A 12 4.77 1.51 -16.23
C GLY A 12 5.66 1.86 -15.03
N THR A 13 5.46 3.06 -14.47
CA THR A 13 5.93 3.39 -13.14
C THR A 13 5.02 2.63 -12.19
N GLY A 14 5.55 1.62 -11.50
CA GLY A 14 4.84 0.95 -10.41
C GLY A 14 4.29 1.99 -9.44
N GLY A 15 2.99 2.27 -9.54
CA GLY A 15 2.34 3.32 -8.80
C GLY A 15 2.43 3.05 -7.30
N GLU A 16 2.68 4.09 -6.52
CA GLU A 16 2.64 4.00 -5.07
C GLU A 16 1.25 3.54 -4.60
N SER A 17 1.20 2.43 -3.85
CA SER A 17 -0.05 1.91 -3.28
C SER A 17 -0.72 2.97 -2.39
N GLU A 18 -2.05 3.01 -2.41
CA GLU A 18 -2.81 3.93 -1.52
C GLU A 18 -2.45 3.72 -0.05
N ALA A 19 -2.15 2.48 0.33
CA ALA A 19 -1.66 2.14 1.67
C ALA A 19 -0.35 2.87 2.01
N ARG A 20 0.63 2.91 1.09
CA ARG A 20 1.91 3.63 1.30
C ARG A 20 1.71 5.15 1.33
N ARG A 21 0.83 5.69 0.48
CA ARG A 21 0.43 7.11 0.54
C ARG A 21 -0.23 7.47 1.87
N THR A 22 -1.11 6.63 2.39
CA THR A 22 -1.77 6.84 3.68
C THR A 22 -0.77 6.72 4.84
N LEU A 23 0.14 5.75 4.79
CA LEU A 23 1.23 5.63 5.76
C LEU A 23 2.02 6.95 5.90
N HIS A 24 2.43 7.53 4.76
CA HIS A 24 3.17 8.79 4.77
C HIS A 24 2.30 9.98 5.22
N ARG A 25 1.13 10.18 4.58
CA ARG A 25 0.29 11.37 4.79
C ARG A 25 -0.39 11.44 6.15
N VAL A 26 -0.79 10.30 6.72
CA VAL A 26 -1.57 10.24 7.97
C VAL A 26 -0.69 9.89 9.16
N PHE A 27 0.28 8.99 8.98
CA PHE A 27 1.09 8.47 10.09
C PHE A 27 2.53 9.03 10.08
N GLY A 28 2.96 9.71 9.01
CA GLY A 28 4.28 10.32 8.93
C GLY A 28 5.43 9.32 8.81
N TYR A 29 5.17 8.08 8.42
CA TYR A 29 6.20 7.06 8.24
C TYR A 29 6.56 6.89 6.76
N GLU A 30 7.85 6.75 6.48
CA GLU A 30 8.36 6.57 5.11
C GLU A 30 8.15 5.15 4.57
N SER A 31 8.18 4.15 5.45
CA SER A 31 8.08 2.75 5.08
C SER A 31 7.39 1.90 6.14
N PHE A 32 6.74 0.84 5.69
CA PHE A 32 6.28 -0.24 6.56
C PHE A 32 7.46 -0.93 7.24
N ARG A 33 7.21 -1.55 8.39
CA ARG A 33 8.20 -2.36 9.11
C ARG A 33 7.84 -3.84 9.03
N GLY A 34 8.80 -4.68 8.67
CA GLY A 34 8.60 -6.13 8.55
C GLY A 34 7.38 -6.46 7.70
N GLU A 35 6.54 -7.36 8.21
CA GLU A 35 5.37 -7.89 7.50
C GLU A 35 4.17 -6.93 7.43
N GLN A 36 4.26 -5.71 7.96
CA GLN A 36 3.12 -4.77 7.97
C GLN A 36 2.55 -4.52 6.57
N GLY A 37 3.41 -4.30 5.57
CA GLY A 37 2.99 -4.04 4.19
C GLY A 37 2.19 -5.21 3.61
N ALA A 38 2.73 -6.43 3.71
CA ALA A 38 2.08 -7.64 3.22
C ALA A 38 0.74 -7.92 3.93
N ILE A 39 0.67 -7.73 5.26
CA ILE A 39 -0.56 -7.88 6.03
C ILE A 39 -1.61 -6.86 5.57
N ILE A 40 -1.23 -5.59 5.41
CA ILE A 40 -2.13 -4.52 5.00
C ILE A 40 -2.65 -4.78 3.58
N GLU A 41 -1.77 -5.14 2.64
CA GLU A 41 -2.15 -5.45 1.27
C GLU A 41 -3.11 -6.64 1.19
N HIS A 42 -2.89 -7.69 1.99
CA HIS A 42 -3.79 -8.83 2.08
C HIS A 42 -5.19 -8.43 2.57
N VAL A 43 -5.26 -7.60 3.62
CA VAL A 43 -6.54 -7.14 4.18
C VAL A 43 -7.26 -6.18 3.22
N VAL A 44 -6.52 -5.27 2.57
CA VAL A 44 -7.07 -4.36 1.55
C VAL A 44 -7.62 -5.13 0.34
N ALA A 45 -7.02 -6.27 -0.01
CA ALA A 45 -7.55 -7.17 -1.04
C ALA A 45 -8.82 -7.94 -0.60
N GLY A 46 -9.34 -7.69 0.60
CA GLY A 46 -10.52 -8.35 1.15
C GLY A 46 -10.23 -9.67 1.87
N GLY A 47 -8.96 -9.98 2.13
CA GLY A 47 -8.55 -11.18 2.85
C GLY A 47 -8.64 -11.04 4.37
N ASP A 48 -8.90 -12.16 5.06
CA ASP A 48 -8.87 -12.21 6.53
C ASP A 48 -7.45 -12.45 7.06
N ALA A 49 -7.10 -11.83 8.19
CA ALA A 49 -5.78 -11.97 8.81
C ALA A 49 -5.87 -12.12 10.33
N VAL A 50 -5.02 -13.00 10.90
CA VAL A 50 -4.74 -13.07 12.34
C VAL A 50 -3.31 -12.59 12.57
N VAL A 51 -3.16 -11.47 13.27
CA VAL A 51 -1.87 -10.77 13.39
C VAL A 51 -1.30 -10.86 14.80
N LEU A 52 -0.32 -11.75 15.00
CA LEU A 52 0.47 -11.84 16.23
C LEU A 52 1.77 -11.06 16.09
N MET A 53 1.93 -10.05 16.95
CA MET A 53 3.09 -9.14 16.98
C MET A 53 3.20 -8.60 18.42
N PRO A 54 4.41 -8.37 18.94
CA PRO A 54 4.61 -7.81 20.27
C PRO A 54 4.12 -6.36 20.36
N THR A 55 3.94 -5.88 21.59
CA THR A 55 3.72 -4.45 21.86
C THR A 55 4.85 -3.62 21.26
N GLY A 56 4.51 -2.49 20.64
CA GLY A 56 5.47 -1.65 19.90
C GLY A 56 5.80 -2.13 18.48
N GLY A 57 5.37 -3.33 18.08
CA GLY A 57 5.55 -3.85 16.71
C GLY A 57 4.69 -3.17 15.64
N GLY A 58 3.85 -2.20 16.01
CA GLY A 58 3.02 -1.45 15.07
C GLY A 58 1.82 -2.21 14.50
N LYS A 59 1.29 -3.20 15.24
CA LYS A 59 0.04 -3.93 14.88
C LYS A 59 -1.13 -2.99 14.60
N SER A 60 -1.17 -1.81 15.22
CA SER A 60 -2.23 -0.83 15.00
C SER A 60 -2.35 -0.41 13.53
N LEU A 61 -1.23 -0.25 12.83
CA LEU A 61 -1.22 0.09 11.41
C LEU A 61 -1.89 -1.00 10.56
N CYS A 62 -1.78 -2.27 10.95
CA CYS A 62 -2.35 -3.42 10.23
C CYS A 62 -3.89 -3.43 10.16
N TYR A 63 -4.59 -2.66 10.99
CA TYR A 63 -6.05 -2.48 10.89
C TYR A 63 -6.46 -1.03 10.62
N GLN A 64 -5.64 -0.06 11.01
CA GLN A 64 -5.95 1.36 10.79
C GLN A 64 -5.81 1.77 9.32
N ILE A 65 -4.72 1.37 8.65
CA ILE A 65 -4.52 1.74 7.25
C ILE A 65 -5.57 1.11 6.33
N PRO A 66 -5.90 -0.19 6.42
CA PRO A 66 -6.99 -0.77 5.63
C PRO A 66 -8.35 -0.09 5.82
N SER A 67 -8.60 0.54 6.98
CA SER A 67 -9.86 1.26 7.24
C SER A 67 -9.93 2.63 6.55
N LEU A 68 -8.84 3.09 5.92
CA LEU A 68 -8.71 4.42 5.33
C LEU A 68 -8.56 4.39 3.79
N VAL A 69 -8.40 3.21 3.18
CA VAL A 69 -8.13 3.03 1.75
C VAL A 69 -9.07 2.01 1.11
#